data_AF-A0A6J5JGC8-F1
#
_entry.id   AF-A0A6J5JGC8-F1
#
_cell.length_a   1.000
_cell.length_b   1.000
_cell.length_c   1.000
_cell.angle_alpha   90.00
_cell.angle_beta   90.00
_cell.angle_gamma   90.00
#
_symmetry.space_group_name_H-M   'P 1'
#
loop_
_entity.id
_entity.type
_entity.pdbx_description
1 polymer ?
#
loop_
_entity_poly.entity_id
_entity_poly.type
_entity_poly.pdbx_seq_one_letter_code
_entity_poly.pdbx_strand_id
1 'polypeptide(L)' 'MRNVYEVSVSQTREYFAYIEVVADSEEEAREIAEEKIKAPDDINWSWGGNYPVEIDDVEFQYEEDDEENEDE' A
#
# COMPACT_ATOMS: atom_id res chain seq x y z
N MET A 1 -4.89 11.04 -14.59
CA MET A 1 -4.40 9.65 -14.50
C MET A 1 -3.54 9.53 -13.25
N ARG A 2 -4.05 8.80 -12.26
CA ARG A 2 -3.38 8.43 -11.01
C ARG A 2 -3.35 6.91 -10.97
N ASN A 3 -2.18 6.28 -11.01
CA ASN A 3 -2.10 4.83 -10.92
C ASN A 3 -2.19 4.40 -9.45
N VAL A 4 -3.08 3.45 -9.17
CA VAL A 4 -3.23 2.84 -7.85
C VAL A 4 -2.49 1.51 -7.83
N TYR A 5 -1.60 1.38 -6.85
CA TYR A 5 -0.83 0.19 -6.56
C TYR A 5 -1.22 -0.35 -5.19
N GLU A 6 -1.35 -1.66 -5.08
CA GLU A 6 -1.46 -2.36 -3.80
C GLU A 6 -0.06 -2.78 -3.35
N VAL A 7 0.35 -2.33 -2.17
CA VAL A 7 1.60 -2.74 -1.55
C VAL A 7 1.30 -3.72 -0.43
N SER A 8 1.80 -4.94 -0.60
CA SER A 8 1.73 -6.00 0.40
C SER A 8 2.86 -5.82 1.40
N VAL A 9 2.50 -5.76 2.68
CA VAL A 9 3.45 -5.59 3.77
C VAL A 9 3.26 -6.64 4.83
N SER A 10 4.35 -7.13 5.40
CA SER A 10 4.31 -8.13 6.45
C SER A 10 5.25 -7.78 7.59
N GLN A 11 4.89 -8.24 8.79
CA GLN A 11 5.81 -8.29 9.94
C GLN A 11 6.39 -9.69 10.12
N THR A 12 5.59 -10.69 9.78
CA THR A 12 5.92 -12.12 9.80
C THR A 12 5.06 -12.82 8.75
N ARG A 13 5.31 -14.11 8.52
CA ARG A 13 4.46 -14.96 7.67
C ARG A 13 2.98 -15.01 8.09
N GLU A 14 2.66 -14.62 9.32
CA GLU A 14 1.30 -14.67 9.88
C GLU A 14 0.64 -13.30 9.96
N TYR A 15 1.42 -12.22 9.94
CA TYR A 15 0.94 -10.83 10.03
C TYR A 15 1.25 -10.09 8.74
N PHE A 16 0.26 -10.01 7.87
CA PHE A 16 0.31 -9.28 6.61
C PHE A 16 -0.84 -8.26 6.53
N ALA A 17 -0.63 -7.22 5.75
CA ALA A 17 -1.61 -6.19 5.42
C ALA A 17 -1.38 -5.70 3.99
N TYR A 18 -2.39 -5.05 3.44
CA TYR A 18 -2.33 -4.43 2.12
C TYR A 18 -2.63 -2.95 2.26
N ILE A 19 -1.83 -2.12 1.61
CA ILE A 19 -2.06 -0.67 1.55
C ILE A 19 -2.18 -0.21 0.11
N GLU A 20 -3.12 0.68 -0.17
CA GLU A 20 -3.26 1.31 -1.47
C GLU A 20 -2.39 2.57 -1.54
N VAL A 21 -1.62 2.68 -2.62
CA VAL A 21 -0.68 3.78 -2.87
C VAL A 21 -0.92 4.31 -4.28
N VAL A 22 -1.10 5.62 -4.37
CA VAL A 22 -1.13 6.33 -5.66
C VAL A 22 0.29 6.73 -6.03
N ALA A 23 0.76 6.31 -7.21
CA ALA A 23 2.09 6.61 -7.73
C ALA A 23 2.10 6.61 -9.27
N ASP A 24 3.19 7.03 -9.93
CA ASP A 24 3.33 6.89 -11.39
C ASP A 24 3.97 5.54 -11.79
N SER A 25 4.61 4.83 -10.85
CA SER A 25 5.28 3.54 -11.08
C SER A 25 5.31 2.64 -9.84
N GLU A 26 5.63 1.35 -10.03
CA GLU A 26 5.81 0.39 -8.92
C GLU A 26 6.98 0.78 -8.00
N GLU A 27 8.06 1.33 -8.56
CA GLU A 27 9.23 1.79 -7.79
C GLU A 27 8.84 2.96 -6.87
N GLU A 28 8.11 3.95 -7.41
CA GLU A 28 7.61 5.08 -6.63
C GLU A 28 6.57 4.66 -5.60
N ALA A 29 5.66 3.72 -5.94
CA ALA A 29 4.71 3.18 -4.99
C ALA A 29 5.39 2.51 -3.79
N ARG A 30 6.52 1.81 -4.03
CA ARG A 30 7.36 1.24 -2.98
C ARG A 30 7.96 2.33 -2.09
N GLU A 31 8.59 3.35 -2.68
CA GLU A 31 9.20 4.44 -1.91
C GLU A 31 8.17 5.17 -1.04
N ILE A 32 6.97 5.44 -1.58
CA ILE A 32 5.88 6.05 -0.83
C ILE A 32 5.40 5.14 0.31
N ALA A 33 5.30 3.82 0.08
CA ALA A 33 4.96 2.87 1.13
C ALA A 33 6.02 2.81 2.23
N GLU A 34 7.32 2.81 1.90
CA GLU A 34 8.41 2.85 2.86
C GLU A 34 8.42 4.15 3.67
N GLU A 35 8.10 5.29 3.03
CA GLU A 35 7.99 6.56 3.75
C GLU A 35 6.74 6.65 4.62
N LYS A 36 5.62 6.05 4.21
CA LYS A 36 4.37 6.06 5.00
C LYS A 36 4.42 5.11 6.18
N ILE A 37 5.05 3.94 6.00
CA ILE A 37 5.13 2.91 7.04
C ILE A 37 6.44 3.09 7.80
N LYS A 38 6.43 3.98 8.80
CA LYS A 38 7.62 4.22 9.65
C LYS A 38 7.62 3.33 10.88
N ALA A 39 6.44 2.91 11.32
CA ALA A 39 6.27 2.02 12.45
C ALA A 39 5.16 0.99 12.18
N PRO A 40 5.22 -0.20 12.81
CA PRO A 40 4.12 -1.16 12.77
C PRO A 40 2.80 -0.54 13.25
N ASP A 41 2.80 0.40 14.18
CA ASP A 41 1.56 1.08 14.62
C ASP A 41 0.85 1.91 13.53
N ASP A 42 1.53 2.26 12.43
CA ASP A 42 0.91 2.98 11.30
C ASP A 42 -0.05 2.10 10.49
N ILE A 43 -0.01 0.79 10.69
CA ILE A 43 -0.83 -0.19 10.00
C ILE A 43 -1.80 -0.84 10.99
N ASN A 44 -3.07 -0.92 10.60
CA ASN A 44 -4.08 -1.63 11.39
C ASN A 44 -3.92 -3.14 11.18
N TRP A 45 -3.02 -3.76 11.93
CA TRP A 45 -2.78 -5.19 11.87
C TRP A 45 -3.99 -5.98 12.35
N SER A 46 -4.29 -7.06 11.65
CA SER A 46 -5.29 -8.05 12.07
C SER A 46 -5.05 -8.57 13.51
N TRP A 47 -3.80 -8.51 14.00
CA TRP A 47 -3.39 -9.07 15.29
C TRP A 47 -2.14 -8.36 15.87
N GLY A 48 -2.31 -7.18 16.49
CA GLY A 48 -1.39 -6.59 17.49
C GLY A 48 0.12 -6.69 17.22
N GLY A 49 0.57 -6.41 16.00
CA GLY A 49 1.97 -6.59 15.59
C GLY A 49 2.92 -5.54 16.20
N ASN A 50 4.12 -5.96 16.60
CA ASN A 50 5.17 -5.10 17.19
C ASN A 50 6.58 -5.42 16.63
N TYR A 51 6.63 -6.01 15.43
CA TYR A 51 7.84 -6.37 14.71
C TYR A 51 8.08 -5.37 13.56
N PRO A 52 9.32 -5.30 13.03
CA PRO A 52 9.62 -4.48 11.86
C PRO A 52 8.71 -4.87 10.69
N VAL A 53 8.26 -3.87 9.94
CA VAL A 53 7.45 -4.09 8.74
C VAL A 53 8.38 -4.20 7.54
N GLU A 54 8.14 -5.20 6.71
CA GLU A 54 8.83 -5.42 5.44
C GLU A 54 7.82 -5.30 4.30
N ILE A 55 8.26 -4.74 3.17
CA ILE A 55 7.47 -4.74 1.94
C ILE A 55 7.79 -6.02 1.17
N ASP A 56 6.77 -6.87 1.01
CA ASP A 56 6.88 -8.11 0.27
C ASP A 56 6.76 -7.89 -1.23
N ASP A 57 5.70 -7.19 -1.66
CA ASP A 57 5.34 -7.07 -3.07
C ASP A 57 4.58 -5.76 -3.36
N VAL A 58 4.63 -5.32 -4.61
CA VAL A 58 3.91 -4.13 -5.12
C VAL A 58 3.23 -4.55 -6.41
N GLU A 59 1.90 -4.49 -6.44
CA GLU A 59 1.10 -4.91 -7.59
C GLU A 59 0.26 -3.75 -8.11
N PHE A 60 0.31 -3.50 -9.42
CA PHE A 60 -0.58 -2.55 -10.08
C PHE A 60 -2.04 -3.05 -10.01
N GLN A 61 -2.95 -2.22 -9.50
CA GLN A 61 -4.36 -2.55 -9.42
C GLN A 61 -5.15 -1.95 -10.58
N TYR A 62 -5.22 -0.62 -10.64
CA TYR A 62 -5.99 0.11 -11.65
C TYR A 62 -5.48 1.54 -11.81
N GLU A 63 -5.77 2.15 -12.96
CA GLU A 63 -5.59 3.58 -13.17
C GLU A 63 -6.88 4.29 -12.75
N GLU A 64 -6.81 5.14 -11.73
CA GLU A 64 -7.89 6.08 -11.42
C GLU A 64 -7.75 7.26 -12.37
N ASP A 65 -8.67 7.35 -13.33
CA ASP A 65 -8.89 8.59 -14.04
C ASP A 65 -9.73 9.50 -13.14
N ASP A 66 -9.38 10.79 -13.06
CA ASP A 66 -10.07 11.82 -12.26
C ASP A 66 -11.43 12.16 -12.92
N GLU A 67 -12.01 11.25 -13.70
CA GLU A 67 -13.40 11.29 -14.13
C GLU A 67 -14.24 10.96 -12.90
N GLU A 68 -14.63 12.03 -12.18
CA GLU A 68 -15.89 12.05 -11.47
C GLU A 68 -16.91 11.30 -12.34
N ASN A 69 -17.53 10.26 -11.78
CA ASN A 69 -18.73 9.67 -12.36
C ASN A 69 -19.79 10.79 -12.46
N GLU A 70 -19.75 11.56 -13.54
CA GLU A 70 -20.89 12.29 -14.07
C GLU A 70 -21.82 11.25 -14.71
N ASP A 71 -22.50 10.44 -13.88
CA ASP A 71 -23.65 9.66 -14.34
C ASP A 71 -24.81 9.82 -13.34
N GLU A 72 -25.66 10.80 -13.69
CA GLU A 72 -27.10 11.04 -13.41
C GLU A 72 -27.71 10.91 -12.00
#